data_AF-A0A0H5S8L4-F1
#
_entry.id   AF-A0A0H5S8L4-F1
#
_cell.length_a   1.000
_cell.length_b   1.000
_cell.length_c   1.000
_cell.angle_alpha   90.00
_cell.angle_beta   90.00
_cell.angle_gamma   90.00
#
_symmetry.space_group_name_H-M   'P 1'
#
loop_
_entity.id
_entity.type
_entity.pdbx_description
1 polymer ?
#
loop_
_entity_poly.entity_id
_entity_poly.type
_entity_poly.pdbx_seq_one_letter_code
_entity_poly.pdbx_strand_id
1 'polypeptide(L)'
;MALQLDDIQGVILHGYGALDDAAFLLLTIEDAAAAKRWLSGVELRDSAVRPEITDTCTNIAFTSSGLTRLGLSPEHLAMLAGEFREGMSGTEHRRRILGDHGASCPSNWRWNGDDIHALLLLYARDAAAVTELENSHDLPGSGMRVLRRLDSLTLPGRKEHFGFRDGISQPLVDGYDEGGPAGNTVAAGEFVLGYPNAYGQYTDRPLVDPSADPRNLLSVAADAPPLHDFGKDGSYLVFRQLEQDVAGFWNSLAERSTDVLDPVPACVGLAAKMVGRWPSGAPLVKAPTADDPALADDNDFMYFRSEDPDGLKCPIGSHLRRSNPRDALDPVPGSDRSIDVGKRHRIIRRGRAYGPPLAPSMDPADLIGASDDGIERGLHFICFNTQLGRQFEFIQHTWVNSSKFDGGYAEDDPITGARGNGNGNGHGAFTVQQEPIRRRVTGLPRFVHTVGGAYFFMPGVAATRYLAALP
;
A
#
# COMPACT_ATOMS: atom_id res chain seq x y z
N MET A 1 2.59 -19.20 17.45
CA MET A 1 4.00 -19.39 17.04
C MET A 1 4.65 -18.03 17.11
N ALA A 2 5.82 -17.89 17.73
CA ALA A 2 6.53 -16.60 17.75
C ALA A 2 7.06 -16.29 16.34
N LEU A 3 7.06 -15.01 15.95
CA LEU A 3 7.67 -14.57 14.71
C LEU A 3 9.20 -14.65 14.79
N GLN A 4 9.83 -15.07 13.70
CA GLN A 4 11.29 -15.09 13.55
C GLN A 4 11.77 -13.72 13.05
N LEU A 5 11.84 -12.75 13.97
CA LEU A 5 12.06 -11.34 13.64
C LEU A 5 13.39 -11.04 12.94
N ASP A 6 14.42 -11.87 13.18
CA ASP A 6 15.72 -11.80 12.53
C ASP A 6 15.73 -12.31 11.07
N ASP A 7 14.66 -13.01 10.64
CA ASP A 7 14.50 -13.44 9.25
C ASP A 7 13.52 -12.57 8.45
N ILE A 8 12.59 -11.88 9.13
CA ILE A 8 11.61 -11.00 8.48
C ILE A 8 12.29 -9.69 8.09
N GLN A 9 12.28 -9.35 6.80
CA GLN A 9 12.75 -8.06 6.32
C GLN A 9 12.02 -6.89 7.00
N GLY A 10 12.79 -5.97 7.59
CA GLY A 10 12.36 -4.96 8.55
C GLY A 10 11.21 -4.07 8.10
N VAL A 11 11.14 -3.70 6.82
CA VAL A 11 10.11 -2.78 6.30
C VAL A 11 8.69 -3.33 6.42
N ILE A 12 8.55 -4.66 6.51
CA ILE A 12 7.26 -5.33 6.73
C ILE A 12 6.69 -4.90 8.09
N LEU A 13 7.49 -4.96 9.17
CA LEU A 13 7.04 -4.69 10.54
C LEU A 13 7.37 -3.28 11.04
N HIS A 14 8.43 -2.65 10.54
CA HIS A 14 8.88 -1.31 10.91
C HIS A 14 8.71 -0.37 9.72
N GLY A 15 7.76 0.56 9.79
CA GLY A 15 7.52 1.50 8.68
C GLY A 15 8.59 2.58 8.47
N TYR A 16 9.71 2.50 9.19
CA TYR A 16 10.87 3.40 9.10
C TYR A 16 10.53 4.89 9.16
N GLY A 17 9.51 5.27 9.95
CA GLY A 17 9.03 6.65 10.01
C GLY A 17 10.00 7.68 10.60
N ALA A 18 11.14 7.24 11.15
CA ALA A 18 12.23 8.11 11.60
C ALA A 18 13.26 8.40 10.48
N LEU A 19 13.18 7.67 9.36
CA LEU A 19 14.01 7.87 8.17
C LEU A 19 13.17 8.65 7.16
N ASP A 20 13.54 9.92 6.95
CA ASP A 20 12.72 10.88 6.24
C ASP A 20 12.79 10.70 4.72
N ASP A 21 13.93 10.24 4.20
CA ASP A 21 14.16 10.05 2.77
C ASP A 21 14.37 8.57 2.43
N ALA A 22 13.95 8.20 1.23
CA ALA A 22 14.20 6.88 0.67
C ALA A 22 14.34 6.93 -0.85
N ALA A 23 15.08 5.97 -1.41
CA ALA A 23 15.10 5.70 -2.84
C ALA A 23 14.67 4.26 -3.11
N PHE A 24 13.81 4.10 -4.11
CA PHE A 24 13.40 2.80 -4.62
C PHE A 24 14.05 2.56 -5.97
N LEU A 25 14.99 1.62 -6.03
CA LEU A 25 15.72 1.30 -7.24
C LEU A 25 15.05 0.12 -7.93
N LEU A 26 14.58 0.35 -9.15
CA LEU A 26 14.03 -0.67 -10.03
C LEU A 26 15.18 -1.27 -10.82
N LEU A 27 15.51 -2.52 -10.52
CA LEU A 27 16.71 -3.18 -11.00
C LEU A 27 16.36 -4.25 -12.02
N THR A 28 17.23 -4.39 -13.03
CA THR A 28 17.24 -5.53 -13.93
C THR A 28 18.50 -6.35 -13.67
N ILE A 29 18.38 -7.68 -13.58
CA ILE A 29 19.54 -8.56 -13.47
C ILE A 29 20.13 -8.71 -14.87
N GLU A 30 21.41 -8.43 -15.08
CA GLU A 30 22.09 -8.62 -16.37
C GLU A 30 22.98 -9.88 -16.34
N ASP A 31 23.69 -10.08 -15.23
CA ASP A 31 24.47 -11.28 -14.92
C ASP A 31 23.92 -11.92 -13.64
N ALA A 32 23.26 -13.07 -13.79
CA ALA A 32 22.67 -13.81 -12.68
C ALA A 32 23.72 -14.33 -11.68
N ALA A 33 24.92 -14.71 -12.14
CA ALA A 33 25.96 -15.22 -11.27
C ALA A 33 26.57 -14.10 -10.42
N ALA A 34 26.78 -12.92 -11.01
CA ALA A 34 27.19 -11.73 -10.26
C ALA A 34 26.10 -11.28 -9.28
N ALA A 35 24.83 -11.26 -9.71
CA ALA A 35 23.70 -10.90 -8.85
C ALA A 35 23.60 -11.83 -7.63
N LYS A 36 23.76 -13.14 -7.81
CA LYS A 36 23.79 -14.11 -6.71
C LYS A 36 24.96 -13.87 -5.74
N ARG A 37 26.16 -13.57 -6.25
CA ARG A 37 27.32 -13.23 -5.40
C ARG A 37 27.07 -11.97 -4.57
N TRP A 38 26.47 -10.95 -5.18
CA TRP A 38 26.09 -9.74 -4.45
C TRP A 38 25.01 -10.04 -3.40
N LEU A 39 23.97 -10.81 -3.76
CA LEU A 39 22.92 -11.24 -2.83
C LEU A 39 23.43 -12.08 -1.66
N SER A 40 24.54 -12.80 -1.80
CA SER A 40 25.13 -13.53 -0.67
C SER A 40 25.85 -12.61 0.33
N GLY A 41 26.23 -11.40 -0.09
CA GLY A 41 26.94 -10.41 0.73
C GLY A 41 26.09 -9.24 1.20
N VAL A 42 24.94 -8.97 0.56
CA VAL A 42 24.10 -7.82 0.91
C VAL A 42 23.62 -7.90 2.36
N GLU A 43 23.72 -6.80 3.10
CA GLU A 43 23.18 -6.66 4.46
C GLU A 43 21.75 -6.13 4.37
N LEU A 44 20.78 -6.98 4.67
CA LEU A 44 19.36 -6.60 4.72
C LEU A 44 19.00 -6.23 6.16
N ARG A 45 18.19 -5.18 6.31
CA ARG A 45 17.63 -4.84 7.62
C ARG A 45 16.51 -5.83 7.96
N ASP A 46 16.65 -6.51 9.08
CA ASP A 46 15.63 -7.39 9.66
C ASP A 46 14.67 -6.63 10.61
N SER A 47 13.72 -7.37 11.20
CA SER A 47 12.70 -6.83 12.10
C SER A 47 13.03 -6.98 13.59
N ALA A 48 14.18 -7.53 13.96
CA ALA A 48 14.55 -7.77 15.35
C ALA A 48 14.75 -6.46 16.13
N VAL A 49 15.21 -5.41 15.45
CA VAL A 49 15.48 -4.10 16.06
C VAL A 49 14.76 -3.00 15.29
N ARG A 50 13.95 -2.21 16.01
CA ARG A 50 13.34 -0.99 15.45
C ARG A 50 14.45 0.02 15.12
N PRO A 51 14.52 0.54 13.88
CA PRO A 51 15.59 1.45 13.51
C PRO A 51 15.45 2.83 14.14
N GLU A 52 16.61 3.41 14.45
CA GLU A 52 16.76 4.78 14.93
C GLU A 52 17.02 5.74 13.76
N ILE A 53 16.93 7.05 14.01
CA ILE A 53 17.15 8.07 12.97
C ILE A 53 18.56 8.05 12.37
N THR A 54 19.55 7.49 13.08
CA THR A 54 20.93 7.37 12.59
C THR A 54 21.15 6.15 11.72
N ASP A 55 20.20 5.22 11.68
CA ASP A 55 20.32 3.97 10.93
C ASP A 55 20.10 4.18 9.42
N THR A 56 20.60 3.22 8.65
CA THR A 56 20.25 3.02 7.25
C THR A 56 19.58 1.66 7.10
N CYS A 57 18.51 1.58 6.33
CA CYS A 57 17.80 0.33 6.10
C CYS A 57 17.80 -0.05 4.62
N THR A 58 18.32 -1.23 4.31
CA THR A 58 18.23 -1.86 2.99
C THR A 58 17.24 -3.03 3.05
N ASN A 59 16.28 -3.06 2.13
CA ASN A 59 15.39 -4.20 1.91
C ASN A 59 15.29 -4.51 0.41
N ILE A 60 14.98 -5.76 0.06
CA ILE A 60 14.92 -6.21 -1.34
C ILE A 60 13.71 -7.10 -1.61
N ALA A 61 13.09 -6.91 -2.78
CA ALA A 61 12.02 -7.76 -3.27
C ALA A 61 12.21 -8.08 -4.76
N PHE A 62 11.61 -9.15 -5.25
CA PHE A 62 11.81 -9.66 -6.60
C PHE A 62 10.48 -9.81 -7.34
N THR A 63 10.47 -9.51 -8.64
CA THR A 63 9.34 -9.89 -9.50
C THR A 63 9.39 -11.38 -9.82
N SER A 64 8.31 -11.93 -10.39
CA SER A 64 8.27 -13.32 -10.86
C SER A 64 9.39 -13.63 -11.87
N SER A 65 9.62 -12.72 -12.81
CA SER A 65 10.73 -12.81 -13.78
C SER A 65 12.10 -12.72 -13.10
N GLY A 66 12.23 -11.92 -12.04
CA GLY A 66 13.45 -11.83 -11.24
C GLY A 66 13.79 -13.13 -10.53
N LEU A 67 12.81 -13.76 -9.88
CA LEU A 67 12.99 -15.08 -9.26
C LEU A 67 13.39 -16.15 -10.29
N THR A 68 12.76 -16.12 -11.46
CA THR A 68 13.13 -17.01 -12.58
C THR A 68 14.59 -16.78 -13.00
N ARG A 69 15.02 -15.52 -13.11
CA ARG A 69 16.38 -15.17 -13.52
C ARG A 69 17.44 -15.51 -12.48
N LEU A 70 17.07 -15.57 -11.20
CA LEU A 70 17.88 -16.11 -10.12
C LEU A 70 17.86 -17.64 -10.05
N GLY A 71 17.16 -18.32 -10.96
CA GLY A 71 17.17 -19.77 -11.07
C GLY A 71 16.19 -20.50 -10.16
N LEU A 72 15.18 -19.81 -9.61
CA LEU A 72 14.08 -20.50 -8.93
C LEU A 72 13.36 -21.41 -9.93
N SER A 73 13.14 -22.67 -9.55
CA SER A 73 12.55 -23.65 -10.47
C SER A 73 11.12 -23.25 -10.88
N PRO A 74 10.68 -23.61 -12.10
CA PRO A 74 9.29 -23.37 -12.53
C PRO A 74 8.25 -24.01 -11.60
N GLU A 75 8.59 -25.15 -10.99
CA GLU A 75 7.75 -25.84 -10.00
C GLU A 75 7.54 -25.00 -8.74
N HIS A 76 8.61 -24.51 -8.12
CA HIS A 76 8.51 -23.64 -6.94
C HIS A 76 7.87 -22.30 -7.29
N LEU A 77 8.17 -21.75 -8.48
CA LEU A 77 7.52 -20.52 -8.94
C LEU A 77 6.00 -20.71 -9.06
N ALA A 78 5.53 -21.84 -9.60
CA ALA A 78 4.10 -22.13 -9.79
C ALA A 78 3.30 -22.19 -8.48
N MET A 79 3.97 -22.43 -7.34
CA MET A 79 3.37 -22.42 -6.01
C MET A 79 3.15 -21.00 -5.46
N LEU A 80 3.75 -19.97 -6.06
CA LEU A 80 3.45 -18.57 -5.73
C LEU A 80 2.11 -18.13 -6.33
N ALA A 81 1.54 -17.08 -5.74
CA ALA A 81 0.24 -16.52 -6.10
C ALA A 81 0.12 -16.28 -7.61
N GLY A 82 -1.05 -16.63 -8.16
CA GLY A 82 -1.31 -16.48 -9.60
C GLY A 82 -1.17 -15.03 -10.05
N GLU A 83 -1.67 -14.09 -9.25
CA GLU A 83 -1.59 -12.65 -9.50
C GLU A 83 -0.14 -12.17 -9.55
N PHE A 84 0.71 -12.64 -8.63
CA PHE A 84 2.14 -12.32 -8.63
C PHE A 84 2.84 -12.84 -9.89
N ARG A 85 2.52 -14.07 -10.32
CA ARG A 85 3.08 -14.67 -11.52
C ARG A 85 2.63 -13.99 -12.80
N GLU A 86 1.35 -13.61 -12.88
CA GLU A 86 0.77 -12.85 -13.99
C GLU A 86 1.35 -11.44 -14.10
N GLY A 87 1.73 -10.85 -12.96
CA GLY A 87 2.18 -9.47 -12.88
C GLY A 87 1.03 -8.46 -12.91
N MET A 88 1.32 -7.23 -12.49
CA MET A 88 0.31 -6.17 -12.35
C MET A 88 -0.17 -5.62 -13.71
N SER A 89 0.74 -5.48 -14.67
CA SER A 89 0.48 -4.97 -16.02
C SER A 89 0.05 -6.06 -17.02
N GLY A 90 0.22 -7.34 -16.67
CA GLY A 90 0.36 -8.44 -17.64
C GLY A 90 -0.93 -8.92 -18.31
N THR A 91 -2.12 -8.56 -17.81
CA THR A 91 -3.38 -9.05 -18.39
C THR A 91 -4.50 -8.00 -18.44
N GLU A 92 -5.37 -8.12 -19.44
CA GLU A 92 -6.61 -7.34 -19.49
C GLU A 92 -7.47 -7.59 -18.24
N HIS A 93 -7.42 -8.80 -17.69
CA HIS A 93 -8.17 -9.15 -16.49
C HIS A 93 -7.68 -8.36 -15.27
N ARG A 94 -6.37 -8.29 -15.01
CA ARG A 94 -5.83 -7.46 -13.90
C ARG A 94 -6.16 -5.99 -14.07
N ARG A 95 -6.06 -5.47 -15.30
CA ARG A 95 -6.44 -4.08 -15.60
C ARG A 95 -7.87 -3.76 -15.15
N ARG A 96 -8.83 -4.66 -15.42
CA ARG A 96 -10.24 -4.50 -15.00
C ARG A 96 -10.40 -4.57 -13.49
N ILE A 97 -9.67 -5.45 -12.82
CA ILE A 97 -9.69 -5.57 -11.35
C ILE A 97 -9.17 -4.29 -10.69
N LEU A 98 -8.02 -3.81 -11.16
CA LEU A 98 -7.36 -2.64 -10.57
C LEU A 98 -8.00 -1.31 -10.97
N GLY A 99 -8.80 -1.29 -12.04
CA GLY A 99 -9.46 -0.06 -12.52
C GLY A 99 -8.53 0.85 -13.34
N ASP A 100 -7.52 0.26 -13.96
CA ASP A 100 -6.43 0.94 -14.66
C ASP A 100 -6.80 1.21 -16.11
N HIS A 101 -7.68 2.18 -16.29
CA HIS A 101 -8.21 2.59 -17.59
C HIS A 101 -7.81 4.03 -17.95
N GLY A 102 -7.96 4.39 -19.22
CA GLY A 102 -7.67 5.75 -19.70
C GLY A 102 -6.22 6.15 -19.40
N ALA A 103 -6.03 7.30 -18.77
CA ALA A 103 -4.71 7.80 -18.38
C ALA A 103 -3.92 6.83 -17.49
N SER A 104 -4.60 6.00 -16.69
CA SER A 104 -3.94 5.00 -15.82
C SER A 104 -3.77 3.63 -16.47
N CYS A 105 -4.04 3.49 -17.77
CA CYS A 105 -3.81 2.23 -18.48
C CYS A 105 -2.32 1.84 -18.45
N PRO A 106 -1.95 0.56 -18.26
CA PRO A 106 -0.55 0.13 -18.23
C PRO A 106 0.28 0.52 -19.46
N SER A 107 -0.36 0.71 -20.62
CA SER A 107 0.29 1.22 -21.84
C SER A 107 0.82 2.65 -21.72
N ASN A 108 0.34 3.41 -20.73
CA ASN A 108 0.74 4.79 -20.46
C ASN A 108 1.66 4.89 -19.23
N TRP A 109 1.97 3.76 -18.58
CA TRP A 109 2.83 3.77 -17.41
C TRP A 109 4.27 4.08 -17.79
N ARG A 110 4.94 4.82 -16.91
CA ARG A 110 6.37 5.15 -16.97
C ARG A 110 7.24 3.91 -16.76
N TRP A 111 6.72 2.90 -16.05
CA TRP A 111 7.38 1.62 -15.81
C TRP A 111 6.38 0.57 -15.36
N ASN A 112 6.74 -0.69 -15.57
CA ASN A 112 5.96 -1.85 -15.14
C ASN A 112 6.90 -3.01 -14.75
N GLY A 113 6.34 -4.17 -14.40
CA GLY A 113 7.11 -5.33 -13.96
C GLY A 113 7.80 -6.14 -15.07
N ASP A 114 7.68 -5.77 -16.35
CA ASP A 114 8.11 -6.62 -17.46
C ASP A 114 9.64 -6.71 -17.55
N ASP A 115 10.34 -5.58 -17.42
CA ASP A 115 11.82 -5.50 -17.47
C ASP A 115 12.50 -5.41 -16.09
N ILE A 116 11.69 -5.29 -15.04
CA ILE A 116 12.14 -5.19 -13.65
C ILE A 116 12.25 -6.59 -13.06
N HIS A 117 13.41 -6.89 -12.50
CA HIS A 117 13.69 -8.16 -11.83
C HIS A 117 13.74 -8.00 -10.30
N ALA A 118 14.21 -6.87 -9.80
CA ALA A 118 14.29 -6.62 -8.36
C ALA A 118 13.93 -5.17 -8.03
N LEU A 119 13.50 -4.96 -6.79
CA LEU A 119 13.25 -3.68 -6.15
C LEU A 119 14.15 -3.60 -4.93
N LEU A 120 15.10 -2.66 -4.94
CA LEU A 120 15.92 -2.33 -3.77
C LEU A 120 15.32 -1.11 -3.09
N LEU A 121 14.99 -1.22 -1.82
CA LEU A 121 14.44 -0.15 -1.00
C LEU A 121 15.51 0.33 -0.04
N LEU A 122 15.90 1.60 -0.20
CA LEU A 122 16.95 2.25 0.56
C LEU A 122 16.34 3.37 1.40
N TYR A 123 16.41 3.28 2.72
CA TYR A 123 15.93 4.31 3.64
C TYR A 123 17.08 4.88 4.45
N ALA A 124 17.08 6.20 4.61
CA ALA A 124 18.05 6.88 5.47
C ALA A 124 17.46 8.18 6.03
N ARG A 125 18.21 8.82 6.92
CA ARG A 125 17.79 10.07 7.58
C ARG A 125 17.55 11.24 6.61
N ASP A 126 18.30 11.28 5.50
CA ASP A 126 18.29 12.36 4.53
C ASP A 126 18.72 11.86 3.13
N ALA A 127 18.43 12.63 2.08
CA ALA A 127 18.74 12.30 0.69
C ALA A 127 20.25 12.05 0.41
N ALA A 128 21.14 12.72 1.14
CA ALA A 128 22.59 12.51 1.00
C ALA A 128 22.99 11.13 1.52
N ALA A 129 22.48 10.73 2.69
CA ALA A 129 22.69 9.41 3.27
C ALA A 129 22.08 8.29 2.40
N VAL A 130 20.95 8.55 1.71
CA VAL A 130 20.41 7.60 0.71
C VAL A 130 21.39 7.40 -0.44
N THR A 131 22.02 8.46 -0.94
CA THR A 131 23.00 8.38 -2.02
C THR A 131 24.27 7.66 -1.57
N GLU A 132 24.74 7.90 -0.33
CA GLU A 132 25.85 7.17 0.27
C GLU A 132 25.55 5.66 0.38
N LEU A 133 24.34 5.32 0.84
CA LEU A 133 23.88 3.94 0.95
C LEU A 133 23.77 3.26 -0.43
N GLU A 134 23.22 3.96 -1.43
CA GLU A 134 23.15 3.46 -2.81
C GLU A 134 24.54 3.17 -3.37
N ASN A 135 25.51 4.08 -3.17
CA ASN A 135 26.88 3.89 -3.62
C ASN A 135 27.56 2.71 -2.92
N SER A 136 27.24 2.44 -1.65
CA SER A 136 27.80 1.32 -0.88
C SER A 136 27.44 -0.06 -1.45
N HIS A 137 26.34 -0.15 -2.22
CA HIS A 137 25.91 -1.40 -2.85
C HIS A 137 26.72 -1.80 -4.09
N ASP A 138 27.54 -0.90 -4.65
CA ASP A 138 28.31 -1.14 -5.89
C ASP A 138 27.50 -1.86 -6.97
N LEU A 139 26.33 -1.28 -7.30
CA LEU A 139 25.43 -1.87 -8.30
C LEU A 139 26.12 -2.19 -9.64
N PRO A 140 27.05 -1.38 -10.18
CA PRO A 140 27.79 -1.75 -11.38
C PRO A 140 28.57 -3.09 -11.27
N GLY A 141 29.13 -3.40 -10.10
CA GLY A 141 29.79 -4.68 -9.82
C GLY A 141 28.82 -5.82 -9.47
N SER A 142 27.57 -5.49 -9.11
CA SER A 142 26.58 -6.46 -8.64
C SER A 142 26.01 -7.39 -9.71
N GLY A 143 26.21 -7.11 -11.01
CA GLY A 143 25.50 -7.80 -12.09
C GLY A 143 24.04 -7.36 -12.26
N MET A 144 23.59 -6.35 -11.51
CA MET A 144 22.32 -5.67 -11.69
C MET A 144 22.53 -4.28 -12.28
N ARG A 145 21.56 -3.81 -13.07
CA ARG A 145 21.52 -2.44 -13.58
C ARG A 145 20.27 -1.72 -13.09
N VAL A 146 20.43 -0.48 -12.65
CA VAL A 146 19.31 0.41 -12.30
C VAL A 146 18.60 0.83 -13.59
N LEU A 147 17.33 0.44 -13.74
CA LEU A 147 16.44 0.92 -14.79
C LEU A 147 15.84 2.27 -14.44
N ARG A 148 15.47 2.42 -13.16
CA ARG A 148 14.86 3.64 -12.65
C ARG A 148 15.18 3.79 -11.18
N ARG A 149 15.45 5.03 -10.78
CA ARG A 149 15.55 5.47 -9.40
C ARG A 149 14.29 6.30 -9.09
N LEU A 150 13.58 5.91 -8.04
CA LEU A 150 12.37 6.61 -7.58
C LEU A 150 12.66 7.21 -6.21
N ASP A 151 12.92 8.51 -6.19
CA ASP A 151 13.10 9.27 -4.95
C ASP A 151 11.78 9.44 -4.20
N SER A 152 11.93 9.57 -2.89
CA SER A 152 10.85 9.95 -2.01
C SER A 152 11.31 11.01 -1.02
N LEU A 153 10.35 11.63 -0.35
CA LEU A 153 10.56 12.62 0.68
C LEU A 153 9.46 12.51 1.75
N THR A 154 9.74 13.08 2.91
CA THR A 154 8.72 13.31 3.94
C THR A 154 8.17 14.72 3.82
N LEU A 155 6.86 14.84 3.55
CA LEU A 155 6.19 16.14 3.46
C LEU A 155 5.92 16.73 4.85
N PRO A 156 5.84 18.07 4.97
CA PRO A 156 5.52 18.74 6.23
C PRO A 156 4.27 18.18 6.91
N GLY A 157 4.36 17.93 8.22
CA GLY A 157 3.25 17.39 9.01
C GLY A 157 2.88 15.94 8.70
N ARG A 158 3.75 15.16 8.01
CA ARG A 158 3.47 13.79 7.53
C ARG A 158 2.16 13.69 6.76
N LYS A 159 1.93 14.69 5.91
CA LYS A 159 0.78 14.76 5.02
C LYS A 159 1.09 14.09 3.68
N GLU A 160 0.05 13.69 2.96
CA GLU A 160 0.12 13.42 1.51
C GLU A 160 -0.17 14.70 0.71
N HIS A 161 -0.05 14.65 -0.62
CA HIS A 161 -0.06 15.85 -1.48
C HIS A 161 -1.39 16.61 -1.52
N PHE A 162 -2.52 15.99 -1.21
CA PHE A 162 -3.79 16.71 -1.02
C PHE A 162 -3.85 17.45 0.32
N GLY A 163 -2.89 17.30 1.23
CA GLY A 163 -2.82 18.03 2.49
C GLY A 163 -3.40 17.29 3.69
N PHE A 164 -3.68 15.99 3.57
CA PHE A 164 -4.22 15.16 4.64
C PHE A 164 -3.11 14.37 5.35
N ARG A 165 -3.20 14.29 6.67
CA ARG A 165 -2.29 13.43 7.45
C ARG A 165 -2.49 11.95 7.09
N ASP A 166 -1.40 11.26 6.74
CA ASP A 166 -1.41 9.84 6.38
C ASP A 166 -0.60 9.01 7.40
N GLY A 167 -0.67 7.68 7.28
CA GLY A 167 0.06 6.73 8.12
C GLY A 167 -0.60 6.41 9.46
N ILE A 168 -1.78 6.99 9.75
CA ILE A 168 -2.47 6.84 11.05
C ILE A 168 -2.98 5.40 11.27
N SER A 169 -3.76 4.88 10.31
CA SER A 169 -4.44 3.58 10.47
C SER A 169 -3.62 2.45 9.83
N GLN A 170 -2.97 1.66 10.68
CA GLN A 170 -2.28 0.42 10.34
C GLN A 170 -2.84 -0.74 11.18
N PRO A 171 -2.94 -1.97 10.64
CA PRO A 171 -3.27 -3.13 11.46
C PRO A 171 -2.15 -3.40 12.46
N LEU A 172 -2.51 -3.93 13.62
CA LEU A 172 -1.56 -4.52 14.55
C LEU A 172 -1.37 -5.99 14.19
N VAL A 173 -0.14 -6.47 14.27
CA VAL A 173 0.26 -7.83 13.92
C VAL A 173 0.27 -8.69 15.18
N ASP A 174 -0.61 -9.69 15.22
CA ASP A 174 -0.67 -10.65 16.33
C ASP A 174 0.66 -11.40 16.48
N GLY A 175 1.15 -11.53 17.71
CA GLY A 175 2.46 -12.10 18.02
C GLY A 175 3.64 -11.14 17.82
N TYR A 176 3.40 -9.87 17.50
CA TYR A 176 4.43 -8.84 17.39
C TYR A 176 4.05 -7.54 18.12
N ASP A 177 2.88 -6.97 17.83
CA ASP A 177 2.40 -5.77 18.49
C ASP A 177 1.71 -6.11 19.83
N GLU A 178 1.95 -5.32 20.87
CA GLU A 178 1.35 -5.50 22.20
C GLU A 178 0.29 -4.42 22.52
N GLY A 179 -0.75 -4.81 23.27
CA GLY A 179 -1.61 -3.87 24.00
C GLY A 179 -2.59 -3.02 23.18
N GLY A 180 -2.87 -3.36 21.92
CA GLY A 180 -3.82 -2.59 21.09
C GLY A 180 -5.23 -3.19 20.99
N PRO A 181 -6.17 -2.47 20.34
CA PRO A 181 -7.56 -2.90 20.28
C PRO A 181 -7.70 -4.21 19.50
N ALA A 182 -8.42 -5.17 20.08
CA ALA A 182 -8.63 -6.49 19.48
C ALA A 182 -9.24 -6.40 18.06
N GLY A 183 -10.09 -5.42 17.79
CA GLY A 183 -10.67 -5.19 16.47
C GLY A 183 -9.67 -4.77 15.40
N ASN A 184 -8.51 -4.22 15.79
CA ASN A 184 -7.44 -3.83 14.86
C ASN A 184 -6.25 -4.82 14.83
N THR A 185 -6.26 -5.85 15.70
CA THR A 185 -5.21 -6.87 15.76
C THR A 185 -5.55 -8.02 14.81
N VAL A 186 -4.61 -8.35 13.93
CA VAL A 186 -4.79 -9.27 12.80
C VAL A 186 -3.72 -10.37 12.88
N ALA A 187 -4.10 -11.61 12.56
CA ALA A 187 -3.19 -12.74 12.54
C ALA A 187 -1.98 -12.47 11.63
N ALA A 188 -0.77 -12.77 12.11
CA ALA A 188 0.45 -12.50 11.35
C ALA A 188 0.50 -13.17 9.97
N GLY A 189 -0.15 -14.32 9.79
CA GLY A 189 -0.27 -15.00 8.51
C GLY A 189 -1.00 -14.21 7.41
N GLU A 190 -1.66 -13.09 7.74
CA GLU A 190 -2.20 -12.15 6.75
C GLU A 190 -1.12 -11.23 6.15
N PHE A 191 0.05 -11.10 6.80
CA PHE A 191 1.13 -10.19 6.36
C PHE A 191 2.48 -10.88 6.18
N VAL A 192 2.72 -12.01 6.84
CA VAL A 192 3.97 -12.77 6.79
C VAL A 192 3.67 -14.23 6.47
N LEU A 193 4.24 -14.76 5.41
CA LEU A 193 4.09 -16.16 5.00
C LEU A 193 4.77 -17.11 6.00
N GLY A 194 4.29 -18.36 6.04
CA GLY A 194 4.80 -19.36 6.99
C GLY A 194 4.22 -19.25 8.40
N TYR A 195 3.14 -18.48 8.58
CA TYR A 195 2.36 -18.37 9.82
C TYR A 195 0.86 -18.58 9.56
N PRO A 196 0.09 -19.06 10.56
CA PRO A 196 -1.36 -19.18 10.45
C PRO A 196 -2.04 -17.83 10.19
N ASN A 197 -2.89 -17.79 9.17
CA ASN A 197 -3.73 -16.64 8.83
C ASN A 197 -5.03 -16.62 9.67
N ALA A 198 -5.96 -15.71 9.39
CA ALA A 198 -7.21 -15.57 10.15
C ALA A 198 -8.15 -16.79 10.05
N TYR A 199 -7.87 -17.75 9.16
CA TYR A 199 -8.57 -19.03 9.04
C TYR A 199 -7.86 -20.17 9.80
N GLY A 200 -6.74 -19.90 10.48
CA GLY A 200 -5.89 -20.91 11.10
C GLY A 200 -5.13 -21.77 10.08
N GLN A 201 -5.01 -21.29 8.84
CA GLN A 201 -4.35 -22.00 7.73
C GLN A 201 -3.07 -21.29 7.34
N TYR A 202 -2.14 -22.03 6.73
CA TYR A 202 -0.98 -21.43 6.08
C TYR A 202 -1.36 -21.06 4.65
N THR A 203 -0.97 -19.85 4.23
CA THR A 203 -1.13 -19.44 2.82
C THR A 203 -0.19 -20.25 1.93
N ASP A 204 -0.64 -20.57 0.72
CA ASP A 204 0.17 -21.26 -0.30
C ASP A 204 1.51 -20.56 -0.50
N ARG A 205 2.56 -21.38 -0.53
CA ARG A 205 3.94 -20.93 -0.62
C ARG A 205 4.84 -22.05 -1.13
N PRO A 206 6.02 -21.74 -1.70
CA PRO A 206 6.88 -22.77 -2.25
C PRO A 206 7.47 -23.64 -1.15
N LEU A 207 7.15 -24.93 -1.18
CA LEU A 207 7.71 -25.95 -0.32
C LEU A 207 8.78 -26.71 -1.11
N VAL A 208 9.99 -26.73 -0.56
CA VAL A 208 11.22 -27.18 -1.22
C VAL A 208 11.63 -28.52 -0.62
N ASP A 209 11.91 -29.51 -1.48
CA ASP A 209 12.50 -30.76 -1.02
C ASP A 209 13.92 -30.49 -0.45
N PRO A 210 14.32 -31.07 0.69
CA PRO A 210 15.64 -30.83 1.27
C PRO A 210 16.81 -31.10 0.31
N SER A 211 16.66 -31.96 -0.68
CA SER A 211 17.68 -32.19 -1.72
C SER A 211 17.93 -30.96 -2.61
N ALA A 212 16.94 -30.07 -2.75
CA ALA A 212 17.04 -28.79 -3.44
C ALA A 212 17.49 -27.63 -2.53
N ASP A 213 17.73 -27.89 -1.23
CA ASP A 213 18.37 -26.99 -0.27
C ASP A 213 19.53 -27.71 0.45
N PRO A 214 20.60 -28.09 -0.28
CA PRO A 214 21.70 -28.88 0.29
C PRO A 214 22.52 -28.13 1.36
N ARG A 215 22.32 -26.82 1.49
CA ARG A 215 22.94 -25.98 2.52
C ARG A 215 22.06 -25.80 3.76
N ASN A 216 20.84 -26.35 3.76
CA ASN A 216 19.88 -26.26 4.85
C ASN A 216 19.67 -24.81 5.31
N LEU A 217 19.46 -23.91 4.35
CA LEU A 217 19.27 -22.49 4.58
C LEU A 217 17.83 -22.16 4.96
N LEU A 218 16.87 -22.90 4.41
CA LEU A 218 15.45 -22.68 4.63
C LEU A 218 14.97 -23.39 5.89
N SER A 219 13.97 -22.81 6.56
CA SER A 219 13.31 -23.44 7.71
C SER A 219 12.42 -24.59 7.27
N VAL A 220 12.25 -25.60 8.13
CA VAL A 220 11.26 -26.67 7.89
C VAL A 220 9.84 -26.11 7.98
N ALA A 221 8.99 -26.49 7.02
CA ALA A 221 7.58 -26.11 6.98
C ALA A 221 6.83 -26.74 8.16
N ALA A 222 6.19 -25.91 8.99
CA ALA A 222 5.50 -26.37 10.21
C ALA A 222 4.29 -27.28 9.93
N ASP A 223 3.65 -27.11 8.77
CA ASP A 223 2.44 -27.81 8.30
C ASP A 223 2.72 -28.97 7.33
N ALA A 224 3.95 -29.08 6.80
CA ALA A 224 4.33 -30.13 5.87
C ALA A 224 5.77 -30.67 6.05
N PRO A 225 6.17 -31.16 7.24
CA PRO A 225 7.49 -31.80 7.40
C PRO A 225 7.63 -33.05 6.51
N PRO A 226 8.82 -33.32 5.91
CA PRO A 226 10.11 -32.65 6.15
C PRO A 226 10.44 -31.53 5.14
N LEU A 227 9.47 -31.03 4.37
CA LEU A 227 9.73 -30.01 3.34
C LEU A 227 10.23 -28.71 3.97
N HIS A 228 11.11 -28.01 3.26
CA HIS A 228 11.60 -26.69 3.64
C HIS A 228 10.70 -25.59 3.06
N ASP A 229 10.64 -24.43 3.71
CA ASP A 229 9.70 -23.36 3.42
C ASP A 229 10.43 -22.14 2.85
N PHE A 230 10.36 -21.97 1.51
CA PHE A 230 10.96 -20.81 0.85
C PHE A 230 10.14 -19.53 1.07
N GLY A 231 8.84 -19.66 1.33
CA GLY A 231 7.96 -18.52 1.53
C GLY A 231 8.07 -17.92 2.92
N LYS A 232 8.48 -18.71 3.92
CA LYS A 232 8.54 -18.30 5.34
C LYS A 232 9.19 -16.93 5.53
N ASP A 233 8.61 -16.14 6.42
CA ASP A 233 9.11 -14.81 6.81
C ASP A 233 9.14 -13.77 5.68
N GLY A 234 8.62 -14.14 4.49
CA GLY A 234 8.41 -13.23 3.37
C GLY A 234 6.97 -12.70 3.26
N SER A 235 6.77 -11.78 2.32
CA SER A 235 5.46 -11.18 2.00
C SER A 235 5.39 -10.83 0.52
N TYR A 236 4.19 -10.78 -0.06
CA TYR A 236 4.01 -10.05 -1.30
C TYR A 236 4.06 -8.55 -1.01
N LEU A 237 4.68 -7.81 -1.93
CA LEU A 237 4.77 -6.36 -1.92
C LEU A 237 4.08 -5.84 -3.18
N VAL A 238 3.13 -4.95 -2.97
CA VAL A 238 2.46 -4.20 -4.04
C VAL A 238 3.12 -2.84 -4.13
N PHE A 239 3.65 -2.47 -5.30
CA PHE A 239 4.14 -1.12 -5.56
C PHE A 239 3.27 -0.45 -6.62
N ARG A 240 2.74 0.73 -6.31
CA ARG A 240 2.07 1.60 -7.29
C ARG A 240 2.62 3.01 -7.18
N GLN A 241 3.11 3.54 -8.29
CA GLN A 241 3.40 4.97 -8.40
C GLN A 241 2.10 5.68 -8.77
N LEU A 242 1.56 6.44 -7.83
CA LEU A 242 0.31 7.16 -7.93
C LEU A 242 0.61 8.65 -8.05
N GLU A 243 0.38 9.23 -9.23
CA GLU A 243 0.41 10.68 -9.44
C GLU A 243 -0.87 11.33 -8.90
N GLN A 244 -0.72 12.49 -8.27
CA GLN A 244 -1.81 13.24 -7.64
C GLN A 244 -1.96 14.62 -8.27
N ASP A 245 -3.14 14.87 -8.86
CA ASP A 245 -3.54 16.18 -9.38
C ASP A 245 -4.07 17.08 -8.25
N VAL A 246 -3.15 17.72 -7.52
CA VAL A 246 -3.46 18.52 -6.33
C VAL A 246 -4.27 19.76 -6.67
N ALA A 247 -3.87 20.48 -7.71
CA ALA A 247 -4.57 21.68 -8.15
C ALA A 247 -5.97 21.32 -8.66
N GLY A 248 -6.10 20.29 -9.50
CA GLY A 248 -7.38 19.80 -9.99
C GLY A 248 -8.29 19.29 -8.88
N PHE A 249 -7.75 18.62 -7.85
CA PHE A 249 -8.50 18.22 -6.66
C PHE A 249 -9.13 19.43 -5.97
N TRP A 250 -8.31 20.38 -5.51
CA TRP A 250 -8.82 21.51 -4.72
C TRP A 250 -9.70 22.46 -5.53
N ASN A 251 -9.36 22.74 -6.79
CA ASN A 251 -10.16 23.61 -7.65
C ASN A 251 -11.52 22.97 -8.00
N SER A 252 -11.56 21.66 -8.28
CA SER A 252 -12.81 20.93 -8.51
C SER A 252 -13.73 20.96 -7.30
N LEU A 253 -13.19 20.86 -6.08
CA LEU A 253 -13.99 20.93 -4.85
C LEU A 253 -14.43 22.35 -4.49
N ALA A 254 -13.61 23.36 -4.80
CA ALA A 254 -13.95 24.76 -4.62
C ALA A 254 -15.15 25.16 -5.50
N GLU A 255 -15.14 24.78 -6.78
CA GLU A 255 -16.27 24.98 -7.70
C GLU A 255 -17.58 24.37 -7.20
N ARG A 256 -17.48 23.26 -6.45
CA ARG A 256 -18.61 22.53 -5.90
C ARG A 256 -19.03 23.03 -4.53
N SER A 257 -18.36 24.03 -3.97
CA SER A 257 -18.58 24.52 -2.60
C SER A 257 -18.93 26.01 -2.53
N THR A 258 -19.42 26.58 -3.64
CA THR A 258 -19.68 28.02 -3.81
C THR A 258 -20.98 28.52 -3.19
N ASP A 259 -21.95 27.64 -2.93
CA ASP A 259 -23.29 28.02 -2.43
C ASP A 259 -23.35 28.33 -0.91
N VAL A 260 -22.21 28.64 -0.29
CA VAL A 260 -22.08 28.87 1.15
C VAL A 260 -21.33 30.16 1.46
N LEU A 261 -21.61 30.75 2.62
CA LEU A 261 -21.02 32.04 3.04
C LEU A 261 -19.49 32.01 3.19
N ASP A 262 -18.93 30.86 3.60
CA ASP A 262 -17.49 30.67 3.76
C ASP A 262 -17.00 29.48 2.89
N PRO A 263 -16.52 29.75 1.66
CA PRO A 263 -16.17 28.71 0.69
C PRO A 263 -14.99 27.82 1.11
N VAL A 264 -14.02 28.35 1.86
CA VAL A 264 -12.80 27.59 2.22
C VAL A 264 -13.12 26.44 3.18
N PRO A 265 -13.76 26.66 4.36
CA PRO A 265 -14.18 25.58 5.23
C PRO A 265 -15.17 24.61 4.57
N ALA A 266 -16.03 25.08 3.66
CA ALA A 266 -16.93 24.20 2.94
C ALA A 266 -16.20 23.27 1.95
N CYS A 267 -15.20 23.79 1.23
CA CYS A 267 -14.34 23.02 0.36
C CYS A 267 -13.54 21.97 1.16
N VAL A 268 -12.91 22.38 2.27
CA VAL A 268 -12.18 21.49 3.17
C VAL A 268 -13.11 20.42 3.77
N GLY A 269 -14.32 20.79 4.19
CA GLY A 269 -15.31 19.86 4.72
C GLY A 269 -15.79 18.84 3.69
N LEU A 270 -15.91 19.22 2.42
CA LEU A 270 -16.22 18.28 1.33
C LEU A 270 -15.05 17.32 1.08
N ALA A 271 -13.81 17.84 1.04
CA ALA A 271 -12.61 17.04 0.89
C ALA A 271 -12.45 16.04 2.05
N ALA A 272 -12.66 16.49 3.29
CA ALA A 272 -12.65 15.65 4.49
C ALA A 272 -13.70 14.54 4.41
N LYS A 273 -14.89 14.84 3.90
CA LYS A 273 -15.95 13.84 3.62
C LYS A 273 -15.54 12.83 2.55
N MET A 274 -14.82 13.23 1.52
CA MET A 274 -14.30 12.29 0.52
C MET A 274 -13.21 11.37 1.11
N VAL A 275 -12.35 11.89 1.98
CA VAL A 275 -11.27 11.10 2.61
C VAL A 275 -11.80 10.22 3.75
N GLY A 276 -12.68 10.74 4.61
CA GLY A 276 -13.13 10.12 5.85
C GLY A 276 -12.46 10.67 7.12
N ARG A 277 -11.53 11.63 6.96
CA ARG A 277 -10.77 12.35 8.01
C ARG A 277 -10.58 13.80 7.59
N TRP A 278 -10.42 14.69 8.55
CA TRP A 278 -9.98 16.06 8.30
C TRP A 278 -8.49 16.12 7.93
N PRO A 279 -8.02 17.23 7.32
CA PRO A 279 -6.61 17.42 6.99
C PRO A 279 -5.65 17.23 8.17
N SER A 280 -6.07 17.56 9.39
CA SER A 280 -5.30 17.31 10.62
C SER A 280 -5.06 15.82 10.90
N GLY A 281 -5.94 14.96 10.40
CA GLY A 281 -6.05 13.54 10.72
C GLY A 281 -7.29 13.20 11.55
N ALA A 282 -8.03 14.15 12.12
CA ALA A 282 -9.21 13.87 12.94
C ALA A 282 -10.28 13.04 12.20
N PRO A 283 -10.79 11.92 12.77
CA PRO A 283 -11.79 11.10 12.10
C PRO A 283 -13.18 11.73 12.12
N LEU A 284 -13.85 11.77 10.96
CA LEU A 284 -15.19 12.34 10.83
C LEU A 284 -16.23 11.71 11.75
N VAL A 285 -16.06 10.44 12.11
CA VAL A 285 -16.95 9.75 13.05
C VAL A 285 -16.93 10.41 14.44
N LYS A 286 -15.79 10.97 14.86
CA LYS A 286 -15.64 11.66 16.16
C LYS A 286 -15.79 13.19 16.04
N ALA A 287 -15.42 13.76 14.90
CA ALA A 287 -15.49 15.19 14.61
C ALA A 287 -16.28 15.45 13.31
N PRO A 288 -17.62 15.28 13.29
CA PRO A 288 -18.40 15.26 12.04
C PRO A 288 -18.59 16.63 11.37
N THR A 289 -18.48 17.73 12.13
CA THR A 289 -18.88 19.06 11.68
C THR A 289 -17.72 20.05 11.53
N ALA A 290 -16.63 19.86 12.27
CA ALA A 290 -15.44 20.70 12.23
C ALA A 290 -14.19 19.88 12.55
N ASP A 291 -13.02 20.35 12.09
CA ASP A 291 -11.74 19.73 12.40
C ASP A 291 -11.43 19.85 13.90
N ASP A 292 -10.79 18.83 14.45
CA ASP A 292 -10.28 18.79 15.82
C ASP A 292 -8.87 18.20 15.85
N PRO A 293 -7.83 19.06 15.78
CA PRO A 293 -6.44 18.60 15.79
C PRO A 293 -6.05 17.78 17.03
N ALA A 294 -6.80 17.83 18.13
CA ALA A 294 -6.54 16.98 19.30
C ALA A 294 -6.79 15.49 19.00
N LEU A 295 -7.54 15.18 17.93
CA LEU A 295 -7.86 13.83 17.46
C LEU A 295 -7.00 13.40 16.26
N ALA A 296 -5.92 14.13 15.93
CA ALA A 296 -5.12 13.93 14.71
C ALA A 296 -4.70 12.47 14.47
N ASP A 297 -4.23 11.77 15.51
CA ASP A 297 -3.78 10.38 15.41
C ASP A 297 -4.82 9.38 15.98
N ASP A 298 -6.04 9.82 16.29
CA ASP A 298 -7.09 8.95 16.85
C ASP A 298 -7.61 7.98 15.78
N ASN A 299 -7.57 6.68 16.11
CA ASN A 299 -8.09 5.62 15.24
C ASN A 299 -9.10 4.70 15.95
N ASP A 300 -9.45 4.98 17.20
CA ASP A 300 -10.29 4.13 18.04
C ASP A 300 -11.77 4.45 17.83
N PHE A 301 -12.29 4.02 16.69
CA PHE A 301 -13.71 4.12 16.35
C PHE A 301 -14.13 2.95 15.49
N MET A 302 -15.44 2.79 15.37
CA MET A 302 -16.10 1.89 14.44
C MET A 302 -17.16 2.70 13.67
N TYR A 303 -17.87 2.12 12.70
CA TYR A 303 -18.96 2.84 12.04
C TYR A 303 -20.28 2.55 12.73
N PHE A 304 -20.64 1.27 12.89
CA PHE A 304 -21.91 0.88 13.51
C PHE A 304 -21.88 1.11 15.02
N ARG A 305 -20.85 0.61 15.71
CA ARG A 305 -20.71 0.79 17.17
C ARG A 305 -20.45 2.23 17.61
N SER A 306 -20.11 3.13 16.69
CA SER A 306 -19.93 4.57 16.97
C SER A 306 -21.08 5.43 16.43
N GLU A 307 -22.26 4.82 16.28
CA GLU A 307 -23.51 5.50 15.91
C GLU A 307 -23.42 6.20 14.54
N ASP A 308 -22.78 5.57 13.56
CA ASP A 308 -22.72 6.04 12.17
C ASP A 308 -23.08 4.94 11.13
N PRO A 309 -24.11 4.09 11.37
CA PRO A 309 -24.49 3.04 10.42
C PRO A 309 -24.87 3.63 9.06
N ASP A 310 -25.61 4.75 9.07
CA ASP A 310 -26.14 5.39 7.85
C ASP A 310 -25.16 6.38 7.19
N GLY A 311 -23.96 6.56 7.74
CA GLY A 311 -22.92 7.46 7.19
C GLY A 311 -23.22 8.94 7.30
N LEU A 312 -24.07 9.34 8.25
CA LEU A 312 -24.39 10.74 8.54
C LEU A 312 -23.20 11.53 9.10
N LYS A 313 -22.24 10.86 9.77
CA LYS A 313 -20.99 11.45 10.25
C LYS A 313 -19.90 11.29 9.19
N CYS A 314 -19.59 10.06 8.79
CA CYS A 314 -18.59 9.72 7.78
C CYS A 314 -19.29 9.04 6.60
N PRO A 315 -19.38 9.69 5.42
CA PRO A 315 -20.10 9.14 4.28
C PRO A 315 -19.69 7.72 3.92
N ILE A 316 -20.65 6.87 3.55
CA ILE A 316 -20.40 5.47 3.16
C ILE A 316 -19.36 5.40 2.02
N GLY A 317 -19.41 6.37 1.11
CA GLY A 317 -18.49 6.47 -0.02
C GLY A 317 -17.07 6.90 0.33
N SER A 318 -16.77 7.33 1.56
CA SER A 318 -15.46 7.90 1.93
C SER A 318 -14.33 6.90 1.69
N HIS A 319 -13.16 7.39 1.28
CA HIS A 319 -12.00 6.57 0.96
C HIS A 319 -11.60 5.62 2.10
N LEU A 320 -11.50 6.15 3.33
CA LEU A 320 -11.13 5.35 4.49
C LEU A 320 -12.22 4.36 4.92
N ARG A 321 -13.50 4.67 4.69
CA ARG A 321 -14.63 3.77 4.99
C ARG A 321 -14.74 2.63 3.97
N ARG A 322 -14.41 2.89 2.71
CA ARG A 322 -14.32 1.84 1.67
C ARG A 322 -13.10 0.96 1.85
N SER A 323 -11.92 1.55 2.04
CA SER A 323 -10.65 0.80 2.13
C SER A 323 -10.49 0.02 3.45
N ASN A 324 -11.20 0.41 4.51
CA ASN A 324 -11.37 -0.37 5.72
C ASN A 324 -12.79 -0.16 6.29
N PRO A 325 -13.75 -1.03 5.93
CA PRO A 325 -15.14 -0.90 6.38
C PRO A 325 -15.36 -1.21 7.87
N ARG A 326 -14.31 -1.62 8.60
CA ARG A 326 -14.37 -1.93 10.04
C ARG A 326 -15.50 -2.92 10.38
N ASP A 327 -16.50 -2.48 11.12
CA ASP A 327 -17.67 -3.25 11.53
C ASP A 327 -18.89 -3.05 10.59
N ALA A 328 -18.71 -2.51 9.39
CA ALA A 328 -19.81 -2.23 8.45
C ALA A 328 -20.09 -3.35 7.43
N LEU A 329 -19.38 -4.49 7.50
CA LEU A 329 -19.53 -5.56 6.51
C LEU A 329 -20.69 -6.51 6.83
N ASP A 330 -21.40 -6.89 5.77
CA ASP A 330 -22.34 -8.01 5.77
C ASP A 330 -21.68 -9.33 6.24
N PRO A 331 -22.48 -10.30 6.74
CA PRO A 331 -23.95 -10.32 6.80
C PRO A 331 -24.56 -9.74 8.09
N VAL A 332 -23.73 -9.35 9.08
CA VAL A 332 -24.21 -8.80 10.36
C VAL A 332 -23.35 -7.60 10.75
N PRO A 333 -23.59 -6.41 10.17
CA PRO A 333 -22.90 -5.19 10.55
C PRO A 333 -23.00 -4.89 12.06
N GLY A 334 -22.00 -4.23 12.63
CA GLY A 334 -21.83 -3.93 14.06
C GLY A 334 -21.34 -5.11 14.90
N SER A 335 -21.31 -6.34 14.37
CA SER A 335 -20.88 -7.54 15.11
C SER A 335 -19.37 -7.78 15.05
N ASP A 336 -18.85 -8.57 16.00
CA ASP A 336 -17.43 -9.01 15.95
C ASP A 336 -17.15 -9.83 14.69
N ARG A 337 -18.16 -10.55 14.18
CA ARG A 337 -18.07 -11.28 12.92
C ARG A 337 -17.82 -10.36 11.73
N SER A 338 -18.42 -9.16 11.68
CA SER A 338 -18.10 -8.18 10.63
C SER A 338 -16.65 -7.74 10.71
N ILE A 339 -16.15 -7.50 11.92
CA ILE A 339 -14.76 -7.10 12.14
C ILE A 339 -13.82 -8.21 11.66
N ASP A 340 -14.11 -9.47 12.01
CA ASP A 340 -13.31 -10.63 11.59
C ASP A 340 -13.31 -10.84 10.07
N VAL A 341 -14.40 -10.51 9.37
CA VAL A 341 -14.41 -10.48 7.90
C VAL A 341 -13.46 -9.40 7.40
N GLY A 342 -13.55 -8.18 7.94
CA GLY A 342 -12.67 -7.07 7.56
C GLY A 342 -11.18 -7.37 7.78
N LYS A 343 -10.84 -8.07 8.87
CA LYS A 343 -9.45 -8.45 9.21
C LYS A 343 -8.75 -9.26 8.11
N ARG A 344 -9.49 -10.08 7.36
CA ARG A 344 -8.95 -10.97 6.29
C ARG A 344 -8.53 -10.21 5.02
N HIS A 345 -8.92 -8.96 4.92
CA HIS A 345 -8.64 -8.10 3.77
C HIS A 345 -7.60 -7.03 4.09
N ARG A 346 -7.13 -6.94 5.34
CA ARG A 346 -6.22 -5.88 5.80
C ARG A 346 -4.90 -5.93 5.04
N ILE A 347 -4.29 -4.76 4.85
CA ILE A 347 -2.95 -4.60 4.29
C ILE A 347 -2.13 -3.72 5.24
N ILE A 348 -0.81 -3.91 5.24
CA ILE A 348 0.13 -3.00 5.88
C ILE A 348 0.62 -2.01 4.84
N ARG A 349 0.46 -0.70 5.04
CA ARG A 349 0.92 0.33 4.10
C ARG A 349 2.27 0.91 4.52
N ARG A 350 3.14 1.14 3.55
CA ARG A 350 4.51 1.70 3.69
C ARG A 350 4.81 2.74 2.62
N GLY A 351 3.77 3.48 2.19
CA GLY A 351 3.90 4.44 1.12
C GLY A 351 4.80 5.63 1.49
N ARG A 352 5.40 6.26 0.49
CA ARG A 352 6.20 7.49 0.61
C ARG A 352 5.81 8.49 -0.46
N ALA A 353 5.77 9.77 -0.12
CA ALA A 353 5.49 10.82 -1.10
C ALA A 353 6.67 10.98 -2.07
N TYR A 354 6.40 11.48 -3.28
CA TYR A 354 7.42 11.93 -4.24
C TYR A 354 7.00 13.28 -4.84
N GLY A 355 8.00 14.06 -5.29
CA GLY A 355 7.79 15.40 -5.83
C GLY A 355 7.55 16.46 -4.74
N PRO A 356 7.95 17.72 -4.99
CA PRO A 356 7.77 18.80 -4.02
C PRO A 356 6.28 19.13 -3.80
N PRO A 357 5.92 19.64 -2.61
CA PRO A 357 4.55 20.08 -2.34
C PRO A 357 4.17 21.27 -3.22
N LEU A 358 2.91 21.33 -3.66
CA LEU A 358 2.39 22.46 -4.43
C LEU A 358 2.41 23.77 -3.61
N ALA A 359 2.11 23.68 -2.32
CA ALA A 359 2.26 24.77 -1.35
C ALA A 359 3.12 24.29 -0.17
N PRO A 360 4.20 25.01 0.22
CA PRO A 360 5.10 24.58 1.29
C PRO A 360 4.42 24.36 2.66
N SER A 361 3.32 25.06 2.94
CA SER A 361 2.57 24.93 4.19
C SER A 361 1.80 23.61 4.31
N MET A 362 1.48 22.97 3.18
CA MET A 362 0.53 21.85 3.11
C MET A 362 -0.84 22.18 3.74
N ASP A 363 -1.17 23.46 3.86
CA ASP A 363 -2.47 23.93 4.35
C ASP A 363 -3.46 23.97 3.17
N PRO A 364 -4.62 23.29 3.26
CA PRO A 364 -5.68 23.41 2.27
C PRO A 364 -6.02 24.85 1.87
N ALA A 365 -5.95 25.81 2.79
CA ALA A 365 -6.25 27.21 2.48
C ALA A 365 -5.30 27.80 1.41
N ASP A 366 -4.05 27.35 1.38
CA ASP A 366 -3.04 27.77 0.38
C ASP A 366 -3.11 26.94 -0.91
N LEU A 367 -3.71 25.74 -0.85
CA LEU A 367 -3.88 24.84 -2.00
C LEU A 367 -5.15 25.17 -2.80
N ILE A 368 -6.19 25.69 -2.16
CA ILE A 368 -7.44 26.08 -2.80
C ILE A 368 -7.20 27.30 -3.71
N GLY A 369 -7.47 27.14 -5.01
CA GLY A 369 -7.23 28.18 -6.00
C GLY A 369 -5.78 28.20 -6.53
N ALA A 370 -4.90 27.33 -6.04
CA ALA A 370 -3.56 27.20 -6.58
C ALA A 370 -3.62 26.72 -8.05
N SER A 371 -2.73 27.27 -8.87
CA SER A 371 -2.55 26.80 -10.26
C SER A 371 -1.66 25.58 -10.28
N ASP A 372 -1.88 24.68 -11.24
CA ASP A 372 -0.93 23.60 -11.53
C ASP A 372 0.40 24.20 -12.00
N ASP A 373 1.49 23.81 -11.34
CA ASP A 373 2.86 24.25 -11.65
C ASP A 373 3.56 23.31 -12.63
N GLY A 374 2.89 22.24 -13.07
CA GLY A 374 3.41 21.26 -14.03
C GLY A 374 4.48 20.32 -13.45
N ILE A 375 4.71 20.34 -12.14
CA ILE A 375 5.66 19.44 -11.48
C ILE A 375 4.94 18.16 -11.02
N GLU A 376 5.46 17.01 -11.45
CA GLU A 376 4.92 15.71 -11.05
C GLU A 376 5.09 15.47 -9.54
N ARG A 377 4.02 15.00 -8.92
CA ARG A 377 3.96 14.71 -7.49
C ARG A 377 2.96 13.62 -7.19
N GLY A 378 3.16 12.94 -6.07
CA GLY A 378 2.20 11.95 -5.60
C GLY A 378 2.77 10.99 -4.57
N LEU A 379 2.32 9.74 -4.63
CA LEU A 379 2.63 8.71 -3.66
C LEU A 379 3.23 7.47 -4.35
N HIS A 380 4.38 7.02 -3.88
CA HIS A 380 4.81 5.64 -4.03
C HIS A 380 4.02 4.80 -3.04
N PHE A 381 2.85 4.31 -3.45
CA PHE A 381 2.05 3.40 -2.64
C PHE A 381 2.73 2.05 -2.55
N ILE A 382 3.03 1.63 -1.32
CA ILE A 382 3.61 0.32 -1.02
C ILE A 382 2.72 -0.36 0.00
N CYS A 383 2.36 -1.62 -0.24
CA CYS A 383 1.70 -2.42 0.80
C CYS A 383 2.16 -3.89 0.83
N PHE A 384 2.00 -4.50 2.01
CA PHE A 384 2.37 -5.88 2.30
C PHE A 384 1.13 -6.73 2.62
N ASN A 385 1.12 -7.95 2.11
CA ASN A 385 0.07 -8.95 2.28
C ASN A 385 0.58 -10.34 1.88
N THR A 386 -0.10 -11.40 2.32
CA THR A 386 0.21 -12.78 1.91
C THR A 386 -0.71 -13.30 0.81
N GLN A 387 -1.87 -12.68 0.58
CA GLN A 387 -2.82 -13.05 -0.47
C GLN A 387 -3.28 -11.83 -1.27
N LEU A 388 -2.62 -11.56 -2.41
CA LEU A 388 -2.92 -10.44 -3.31
C LEU A 388 -4.41 -10.37 -3.68
N GLY A 389 -4.98 -11.50 -4.14
CA GLY A 389 -6.37 -11.60 -4.57
C GLY A 389 -7.40 -11.35 -3.47
N ARG A 390 -7.09 -11.71 -2.22
CA ARG A 390 -7.99 -11.52 -1.06
C ARG A 390 -7.79 -10.17 -0.37
N GLN A 391 -6.62 -9.55 -0.51
CA GLN A 391 -6.28 -8.33 0.22
C GLN A 391 -6.22 -7.14 -0.74
N PHE A 392 -5.08 -6.84 -1.34
CA PHE A 392 -4.91 -5.64 -2.18
C PHE A 392 -5.89 -5.59 -3.37
N GLU A 393 -5.97 -6.66 -4.18
CA GLU A 393 -6.86 -6.66 -5.35
C GLU A 393 -8.33 -6.62 -4.93
N PHE A 394 -8.69 -7.28 -3.83
CA PHE A 394 -10.04 -7.25 -3.30
C PHE A 394 -10.44 -5.85 -2.82
N ILE A 395 -9.60 -5.18 -2.05
CA ILE A 395 -9.85 -3.80 -1.61
C ILE A 395 -10.04 -2.92 -2.84
N GLN A 396 -9.10 -2.96 -3.80
CA GLN A 396 -9.15 -2.10 -4.97
C GLN A 396 -10.40 -2.37 -5.82
N HIS A 397 -10.70 -3.64 -6.12
CA HIS A 397 -11.80 -4.02 -7.01
C HIS A 397 -13.17 -3.95 -6.33
N THR A 398 -13.31 -4.67 -5.21
CA THR A 398 -14.61 -4.93 -4.58
C THR A 398 -15.08 -3.78 -3.71
N TRP A 399 -14.17 -2.98 -3.15
CA TRP A 399 -14.53 -1.87 -2.27
C TRP A 399 -14.30 -0.50 -2.91
N VAL A 400 -13.10 -0.24 -3.40
CA VAL A 400 -12.72 1.07 -3.94
C VAL A 400 -13.39 1.32 -5.29
N ASN A 401 -13.28 0.38 -6.23
CA ASN A 401 -13.82 0.52 -7.60
C ASN A 401 -15.31 0.13 -7.72
N SER A 402 -15.88 -0.54 -6.73
CA SER A 402 -17.27 -1.00 -6.80
C SER A 402 -18.25 0.16 -6.73
N SER A 403 -19.09 0.29 -7.74
CA SER A 403 -20.16 1.30 -7.79
C SER A 403 -21.38 0.98 -6.92
N LYS A 404 -21.35 -0.18 -6.24
CA LYS A 404 -22.43 -0.74 -5.42
C LYS A 404 -21.98 -1.10 -4.00
N PHE A 405 -20.80 -0.64 -3.60
CA PHE A 405 -20.28 -0.90 -2.26
C PHE A 405 -21.27 -0.39 -1.19
N ASP A 406 -21.60 -1.25 -0.22
CA ASP A 406 -22.41 -0.95 0.97
C ASP A 406 -23.70 -0.16 0.67
N GLY A 407 -24.45 -0.64 -0.33
CA GLY A 407 -25.73 -0.03 -0.76
C GLY A 407 -25.59 1.22 -1.64
N GLY A 408 -24.36 1.64 -1.98
CA GLY A 408 -24.09 2.71 -2.92
C GLY A 408 -24.67 2.46 -4.32
N TYR A 409 -24.83 3.52 -5.11
CA TYR A 409 -25.34 3.41 -6.48
C TYR A 409 -24.68 4.40 -7.45
N ALA A 410 -23.97 3.83 -8.43
CA ALA A 410 -23.30 4.58 -9.49
C ALA A 410 -22.29 5.61 -8.94
N GLU A 411 -21.57 5.22 -7.89
CA GLU A 411 -20.47 5.98 -7.30
C GLU A 411 -19.38 5.04 -6.79
N ASP A 412 -18.13 5.37 -7.08
CA ASP A 412 -16.93 4.69 -6.58
C ASP A 412 -16.20 5.57 -5.57
N ASP A 413 -15.06 5.07 -5.07
CA ASP A 413 -14.21 5.81 -4.16
C ASP A 413 -13.81 7.18 -4.70
N PRO A 414 -13.96 8.25 -3.89
CA PRO A 414 -13.80 9.60 -4.37
C PRO A 414 -12.35 10.04 -4.66
N ILE A 415 -11.36 9.28 -4.17
CA ILE A 415 -9.94 9.60 -4.25
C ILE A 415 -9.25 8.69 -5.25
N THR A 416 -9.34 7.36 -5.05
CA THR A 416 -8.60 6.35 -5.81
C THR A 416 -9.48 5.42 -6.64
N GLY A 417 -10.78 5.71 -6.74
CA GLY A 417 -11.71 4.95 -7.57
C GLY A 417 -11.38 5.07 -9.06
N ALA A 418 -11.74 4.04 -9.82
CA ALA A 418 -11.49 3.98 -11.26
C ALA A 418 -12.17 5.10 -12.09
N ARG A 419 -13.14 5.81 -11.52
CA ARG A 419 -13.96 6.87 -12.10
C ARG A 419 -14.56 6.50 -13.46
N GLY A 420 -15.85 6.18 -13.44
CA GLY A 420 -16.65 6.07 -14.66
C GLY A 420 -16.95 4.65 -15.14
N ASN A 421 -16.84 3.62 -14.28
CA ASN A 421 -17.38 2.26 -14.51
C ASN A 421 -16.97 1.56 -15.83
N GLY A 422 -15.96 2.04 -16.56
CA GLY A 422 -15.71 1.60 -17.94
C GLY A 422 -16.74 2.11 -18.97
N ASN A 423 -17.65 2.99 -18.58
CA ASN A 423 -18.74 3.54 -19.39
C ASN A 423 -18.33 4.78 -20.21
N GLY A 424 -17.06 5.19 -20.17
CA GLY A 424 -16.51 6.25 -21.04
C GLY A 424 -16.80 7.69 -20.63
N ASN A 425 -17.55 7.96 -19.56
CA ASN A 425 -17.93 9.34 -19.17
C ASN A 425 -16.88 10.10 -18.36
N GLY A 426 -15.77 9.48 -17.95
CA GLY A 426 -14.61 10.15 -17.31
C GLY A 426 -14.85 10.81 -15.95
N HIS A 427 -16.11 10.92 -15.50
CA HIS A 427 -16.51 11.61 -14.28
C HIS A 427 -17.34 10.70 -13.36
N GLY A 428 -17.06 10.77 -12.06
CA GLY A 428 -17.76 10.08 -10.98
C GLY A 428 -18.74 10.97 -10.22
N ALA A 429 -19.42 10.35 -9.26
CA ALA A 429 -20.25 11.04 -8.27
C ALA A 429 -19.79 10.67 -6.85
N PHE A 430 -20.20 11.47 -5.88
CA PHE A 430 -19.98 11.21 -4.45
C PHE A 430 -21.20 11.70 -3.66
N THR A 431 -21.75 10.84 -2.83
CA THR A 431 -22.92 11.13 -2.01
C THR A 431 -22.50 11.45 -0.58
N VAL A 432 -22.90 12.61 -0.10
CA VAL A 432 -22.86 13.00 1.31
C VAL A 432 -24.23 12.75 1.92
N GLN A 433 -24.32 11.78 2.82
CA GLN A 433 -25.56 11.44 3.52
C GLN A 433 -25.99 12.60 4.42
N GLN A 434 -27.25 13.00 4.29
CA GLN A 434 -27.89 14.08 5.03
C GLN A 434 -29.40 13.83 5.09
N GLU A 435 -30.04 14.38 6.12
CA GLU A 435 -31.49 14.39 6.28
C GLU A 435 -32.06 15.82 6.11
N PRO A 436 -33.26 15.98 5.53
CA PRO A 436 -34.09 14.93 4.93
C PRO A 436 -33.62 14.52 3.53
N ILE A 437 -32.73 15.30 2.91
CA ILE A 437 -32.27 15.08 1.53
C ILE A 437 -30.74 15.04 1.52
N ARG A 438 -30.18 13.93 1.02
CA ARG A 438 -28.75 13.77 0.77
C ARG A 438 -28.23 14.78 -0.26
N ARG A 439 -26.95 15.14 -0.17
CA ARG A 439 -26.26 15.92 -1.19
C ARG A 439 -25.46 14.99 -2.10
N ARG A 440 -25.70 15.05 -3.42
CA ARG A 440 -24.92 14.31 -4.41
C ARG A 440 -24.03 15.26 -5.20
N VAL A 441 -22.71 15.07 -5.08
CA VAL A 441 -21.70 15.79 -5.84
C VAL A 441 -21.45 15.02 -7.13
N THR A 442 -21.53 15.69 -8.28
CA THR A 442 -21.42 15.05 -9.60
C THR A 442 -20.29 15.67 -10.43
N GLY A 443 -19.93 15.01 -11.53
CA GLY A 443 -18.90 15.50 -12.45
C GLY A 443 -17.48 15.43 -11.89
N LEU A 444 -17.23 14.66 -10.82
CA LEU A 444 -15.91 14.59 -10.18
C LEU A 444 -14.93 13.91 -11.14
N PRO A 445 -13.82 14.55 -11.53
CA PRO A 445 -12.79 13.88 -12.32
C PRO A 445 -12.02 12.86 -11.47
N ARG A 446 -11.11 12.14 -12.11
CA ARG A 446 -10.09 11.35 -11.43
C ARG A 446 -8.98 12.30 -10.97
N PHE A 447 -8.57 12.18 -9.70
CA PHE A 447 -7.49 13.00 -9.11
C PHE A 447 -6.20 12.22 -8.90
N VAL A 448 -6.28 10.88 -8.94
CA VAL A 448 -5.15 9.99 -8.73
C VAL A 448 -4.96 9.09 -9.95
N HIS A 449 -3.77 9.13 -10.52
CA HIS A 449 -3.41 8.38 -11.72
C HIS A 449 -2.29 7.38 -11.43
N THR A 450 -2.54 6.09 -11.69
CA THR A 450 -1.45 5.11 -11.68
C THR A 450 -0.58 5.33 -12.91
N VAL A 451 0.70 5.59 -12.67
CA VAL A 451 1.72 5.83 -13.71
C VAL A 451 2.84 4.79 -13.68
N GLY A 452 2.76 3.80 -12.80
CA GLY A 452 3.66 2.66 -12.78
C GLY A 452 3.35 1.72 -11.64
N GLY A 453 3.80 0.47 -11.74
CA GLY A 453 3.60 -0.50 -10.68
C GLY A 453 3.97 -1.93 -11.06
N ALA A 454 4.17 -2.74 -10.04
CA ALA A 454 4.42 -4.17 -10.16
C ALA A 454 4.10 -4.90 -8.85
N TYR A 455 3.92 -6.21 -8.95
CA TYR A 455 3.91 -7.10 -7.79
C TYR A 455 5.30 -7.69 -7.58
N PHE A 456 5.73 -7.69 -6.33
CA PHE A 456 7.00 -8.26 -5.91
C PHE A 456 6.75 -9.30 -4.81
N PHE A 457 7.69 -10.22 -4.66
CA PHE A 457 7.83 -11.08 -3.51
C PHE A 457 9.06 -10.62 -2.72
N MET A 458 8.85 -10.25 -1.46
CA MET A 458 9.91 -9.91 -0.51
C MET A 458 10.20 -11.17 0.31
N PRO A 459 11.25 -11.95 -0.02
CA PRO A 459 11.62 -13.15 0.74
C PRO A 459 12.14 -12.80 2.15
N GLY A 460 12.13 -13.78 3.06
CA GLY A 460 12.92 -13.70 4.29
C GLY A 460 14.43 -13.58 4.00
N VAL A 461 15.23 -13.25 5.01
CA VAL A 461 16.68 -13.11 4.88
C VAL A 461 17.31 -14.45 4.46
N ALA A 462 16.92 -15.55 5.09
CA ALA A 462 17.34 -16.91 4.78
C ALA A 462 16.94 -17.32 3.36
N ALA A 463 15.70 -17.01 2.94
CA ALA A 463 15.24 -17.26 1.57
C ALA A 463 16.02 -16.43 0.53
N THR A 464 16.48 -15.22 0.88
CA THR A 464 17.39 -14.44 0.03
C THR A 464 18.75 -15.13 -0.11
N ARG A 465 19.30 -15.67 0.98
CA ARG A 465 20.54 -16.46 0.93
C ARG A 465 20.37 -17.76 0.14
N TYR A 466 19.18 -18.37 0.19
CA TYR A 466 18.83 -19.52 -0.66
C TYR A 466 18.83 -19.15 -2.15
N LEU A 467 18.24 -18.01 -2.54
CA LEU A 467 18.29 -17.54 -3.94
C LEU A 467 19.73 -17.29 -4.42
N ALA A 468 20.56 -16.68 -3.58
CA ALA A 468 21.98 -16.50 -3.83
C ALA A 468 22.74 -17.83 -3.96
N ALA A 469 22.17 -18.90 -3.40
CA ALA A 469 22.76 -20.22 -3.32
C ALA A 469 22.38 -21.19 -4.45
N LEU A 470 21.36 -20.85 -5.24
CA LEU A 470 20.89 -21.65 -6.36
C LEU A 470 21.97 -21.79 -7.46
N PRO A 471 22.01 -22.91 -8.19
CA PRO A 471 23.03 -23.21 -9.20
C PRO A 471 23.08 -22.21 -10.38
#